data_AF-A0A924K7H3-F1
#
_entry.id   AF-A0A924K7H3-F1
#
_cell.length_a   1.000
_cell.length_b   1.000
_cell.length_c   1.000
_cell.angle_alpha   90.00
_cell.angle_beta   90.00
_cell.angle_gamma   90.00
#
_symmetry.space_group_name_H-M   'P 1'
#
loop_
_entity.id
_entity.type
_entity.pdbx_description
1 polymer ?
#
loop_
_entity_poly.entity_id
_entity_poly.type
_entity_poly.pdbx_seq_one_letter_code
_entity_poly.pdbx_strand_id
1 'polypeptide(L)'
;PGADVNPYLAMAALIAAGIYGVERSLKLTAPPITGTNQGAENIPRAPRTLHETNQIFQRSKIAREMLGDTFVDHFAATRDWEYRQWLDGVTDWELKRYLEII
;
A
#
# COMPACT_ATOMS: atom_id res chain seq x y z
N PRO A 1 7.28 -3.36 7.43
CA PRO A 1 5.91 -3.93 7.42
C PRO A 1 5.24 -3.70 8.78
N GLY A 2 3.93 -3.46 8.82
CA GLY A 2 3.18 -3.38 10.08
C GLY A 2 3.09 -4.74 10.78
N ALA A 3 2.73 -4.76 12.06
CA ALA A 3 2.57 -5.99 12.83
C ALA A 3 1.35 -6.82 12.40
N ASP A 4 0.41 -6.20 11.69
CA ASP A 4 -0.83 -6.74 11.15
C ASP A 4 -0.66 -7.41 9.77
N VAL A 5 0.54 -7.39 9.18
CA VAL A 5 0.78 -7.97 7.86
C VAL A 5 0.82 -9.50 7.91
N ASN A 6 0.31 -10.15 6.86
CA ASN A 6 0.63 -11.55 6.63
C ASN A 6 2.12 -11.69 6.23
N PRO A 7 2.96 -12.34 7.05
CA PRO A 7 4.41 -12.38 6.81
C PRO A 7 4.77 -13.13 5.52
N TYR A 8 3.97 -14.14 5.12
CA TYR A 8 4.20 -14.87 3.88
C TYR A 8 3.96 -13.98 2.66
N LEU A 9 2.86 -13.23 2.65
CA LEU A 9 2.54 -12.32 1.54
C LEU A 9 3.54 -11.16 1.48
N ALA A 10 3.96 -10.64 2.63
CA ALA A 10 4.99 -9.61 2.69
C ALA A 10 6.32 -10.08 2.10
N MET A 11 6.78 -11.27 2.50
CA MET A 11 8.03 -11.84 1.99
C MET A 11 7.93 -12.17 0.50
N ALA A 12 6.82 -12.75 0.04
CA ALA A 12 6.57 -13.04 -1.37
C ALA A 12 6.63 -11.76 -2.22
N ALA A 13 5.97 -10.68 -1.79
CA ALA A 13 5.96 -9.41 -2.51
C ALA A 13 7.35 -8.74 -2.55
N LEU A 14 8.11 -8.81 -1.45
CA LEU A 14 9.48 -8.28 -1.40
C LEU A 14 10.42 -9.03 -2.35
N ILE A 15 10.39 -10.36 -2.32
CA ILE A 15 11.19 -11.20 -3.21
C ILE A 15 10.80 -10.95 -4.66
N ALA A 16 9.50 -10.91 -4.97
CA ALA A 16 8.99 -10.60 -6.30
C ALA A 16 9.50 -9.25 -6.84
N ALA A 17 9.43 -8.19 -6.03
CA ALA A 17 9.94 -6.88 -6.41
C ALA A 17 11.47 -6.89 -6.65
N GLY A 18 12.22 -7.61 -5.82
CA GLY A 18 13.67 -7.80 -5.97
C GLY A 18 14.03 -8.51 -7.27
N ILE A 19 13.39 -9.65 -7.56
CA ILE A 19 13.57 -10.41 -8.80
C ILE A 19 13.26 -9.53 -10.01
N TYR A 20 12.10 -8.87 -10.01
CA TYR A 20 11.69 -7.98 -11.11
C TYR A 20 12.74 -6.89 -11.40
N GLY A 21 13.32 -6.30 -10.35
CA GLY A 21 14.37 -5.29 -10.49
C GLY A 21 15.67 -5.85 -11.08
N VAL A 22 16.11 -7.02 -10.62
CA VAL A 22 17.35 -7.68 -11.09
C VAL A 22 17.22 -8.13 -12.54
N GLU A 23 16.14 -8.85 -12.88
CA GLU A 23 15.92 -9.38 -14.24
C GLU A 23 15.87 -8.26 -15.30
N ARG A 24 15.34 -7.10 -14.93
CA ARG A 24 15.21 -5.93 -15.81
C ARG A 24 16.34 -4.92 -15.67
N SER A 25 17.33 -5.19 -14.82
CA SER A 25 18.45 -4.30 -14.54
C SER A 25 18.01 -2.86 -14.25
N LEU A 26 16.95 -2.70 -13.44
CA LEU A 26 16.40 -1.38 -13.15
C LEU A 26 17.41 -0.52 -12.41
N LYS A 27 17.57 0.73 -12.85
CA LYS A 27 18.42 1.71 -12.17
C LYS A 27 17.64 2.38 -11.04
N LEU A 28 18.31 2.58 -9.91
CA LEU A 28 17.80 3.44 -8.85
C LEU A 28 17.70 4.88 -9.38
N THR A 29 16.53 5.48 -9.25
CA THR A 29 16.24 6.82 -9.79
C THR A 29 16.53 7.94 -8.79
N ALA A 30 16.76 7.59 -7.52
CA ALA A 30 17.03 8.52 -6.44
C ALA A 30 18.35 8.16 -5.74
N PRO A 31 19.14 9.15 -5.29
CA PRO A 31 20.30 8.90 -4.45
C PRO A 31 19.88 8.33 -3.08
N PRO A 32 20.80 7.69 -2.35
CA PRO A 32 20.53 7.23 -1.00
C PRO A 32 20.13 8.40 -0.08
N ILE A 33 19.02 8.24 0.63
CA ILE A 33 18.60 9.17 1.69
C ILE A 33 19.43 8.86 2.95
N THR A 34 19.97 9.89 3.60
CA THR A 34 20.82 9.73 4.80
C THR A 34 20.26 10.50 6.00
N GLY A 35 20.64 10.07 7.22
CA GLY A 35 20.16 10.67 8.45
C GLY A 35 18.62 10.62 8.61
N THR A 36 18.05 11.66 9.21
CA THR A 36 16.59 11.80 9.43
C THR A 36 15.88 12.35 8.19
N ASN A 37 15.92 11.60 7.07
CA ASN A 37 15.29 11.95 5.80
C ASN A 37 15.89 13.16 5.05
N GLN A 38 17.16 13.50 5.27
CA GLN A 38 17.80 14.57 4.48
C GLN A 38 17.89 14.12 3.00
N GLY A 39 17.37 14.93 2.08
CA GLY A 39 17.29 14.59 0.65
C GLY A 39 15.97 13.94 0.22
N ALA A 40 14.98 13.84 1.10
CA ALA A 40 13.67 13.26 0.80
C ALA A 40 12.62 14.28 0.29
N GLU A 41 13.00 15.55 0.11
CA GLU A 41 12.07 16.67 -0.11
C GLU A 41 11.23 16.51 -1.39
N ASN A 42 11.82 15.87 -2.42
CA ASN A 42 11.19 15.65 -3.72
C ASN A 42 10.82 14.17 -3.97
N ILE A 43 10.83 13.34 -2.92
CA ILE A 43 10.50 11.92 -3.06
C ILE A 43 8.99 11.71 -2.94
N PRO A 44 8.34 10.99 -3.89
CA PRO A 44 6.94 10.65 -3.78
C PRO A 44 6.67 9.90 -2.47
N ARG A 45 5.65 10.34 -1.74
CA ARG A 45 5.23 9.67 -0.51
C ARG A 45 4.48 8.38 -0.84
N ALA A 46 4.61 7.40 0.04
CA ALA A 46 3.73 6.23 0.01
C ALA A 46 2.26 6.68 0.17
N PRO A 47 1.31 5.92 -0.40
CA PRO A 47 -0.11 6.20 -0.23
C PRO A 47 -0.49 6.26 1.25
N ARG A 48 -1.45 7.12 1.60
CA ARG A 48 -1.81 7.38 3.01
C ARG A 48 -3.00 6.58 3.49
N THR A 49 -3.72 5.95 2.57
CA THR A 49 -4.92 5.16 2.89
C THR A 49 -4.84 3.77 2.27
N LEU A 50 -5.58 2.84 2.86
CA LEU A 50 -5.77 1.50 2.29
C LEU A 50 -6.40 1.59 0.90
N HIS A 51 -7.33 2.53 0.70
CA HIS A 51 -8.00 2.74 -0.58
C HIS A 51 -7.03 3.14 -1.70
N GLU A 52 -6.22 4.17 -1.48
CA GLU A 52 -5.21 4.60 -2.46
C GLU A 52 -4.21 3.46 -2.77
N THR A 53 -3.75 2.77 -1.73
CA THR A 53 -2.83 1.62 -1.88
C THR A 53 -3.46 0.52 -2.72
N ASN A 54 -4.70 0.16 -2.44
CA ASN A 54 -5.42 -0.90 -3.14
C ASN A 54 -5.66 -0.56 -4.61
N GLN A 55 -6.02 0.69 -4.90
CA GLN A 55 -6.20 1.19 -6.26
C GLN A 55 -4.91 1.12 -7.10
N ILE A 56 -3.77 1.40 -6.49
CA ILE A 56 -2.45 1.27 -7.13
C ILE A 56 -2.11 -0.20 -7.34
N PHE A 57 -2.30 -1.03 -6.32
CA PHE A 57 -2.02 -2.46 -6.37
C PHE A 57 -2.83 -3.17 -7.46
N GLN A 58 -4.14 -2.93 -7.53
CA GLN A 58 -5.02 -3.53 -8.54
C GLN A 58 -4.62 -3.18 -9.98
N ARG A 59 -4.06 -1.98 -10.20
CA ARG A 59 -3.60 -1.50 -11.51
C ARG A 59 -2.13 -1.80 -11.80
N SER A 60 -1.42 -2.40 -10.85
CA SER A 60 0.01 -2.66 -10.98
C SER A 60 0.28 -3.82 -11.94
N LYS A 61 0.87 -3.49 -13.09
CA LYS A 61 1.36 -4.51 -14.05
C LYS A 61 2.41 -5.41 -13.42
N ILE A 62 3.27 -4.85 -12.57
CA ILE A 62 4.33 -5.60 -11.88
C ILE A 62 3.70 -6.62 -10.92
N ALA A 63 2.71 -6.21 -10.13
CA ALA A 63 2.04 -7.13 -9.21
C ALA A 63 1.34 -8.26 -9.97
N ARG A 64 0.67 -7.94 -11.09
CA ARG A 64 0.01 -8.93 -11.95
C ARG A 64 0.98 -9.92 -12.57
N GLU A 65 2.10 -9.43 -13.08
CA GLU A 65 3.15 -10.28 -13.64
C GLU A 65 3.75 -11.21 -12.59
N MET A 66 4.05 -10.68 -11.40
CA MET A 66 4.80 -11.42 -10.38
C MET A 66 3.93 -12.33 -9.49
N LEU A 67 2.69 -11.93 -9.21
CA LEU A 67 1.79 -12.62 -8.26
C LEU A 67 0.61 -13.29 -8.97
N GLY A 68 0.36 -12.96 -10.24
CA GLY A 68 -0.74 -13.48 -11.04
C GLY A 68 -2.03 -12.66 -10.91
N ASP A 69 -2.76 -12.54 -12.02
CA ASP A 69 -4.00 -11.76 -12.11
C ASP A 69 -5.06 -12.21 -11.08
N THR A 70 -5.30 -13.52 -10.98
CA THR A 70 -6.30 -14.07 -10.06
C THR A 70 -6.02 -13.69 -8.61
N PHE A 71 -4.75 -13.74 -8.19
CA PHE A 71 -4.38 -13.35 -6.83
C PHE A 71 -4.57 -11.86 -6.61
N VAL A 72 -4.09 -11.02 -7.53
CA VAL A 72 -4.20 -9.56 -7.43
C VAL A 72 -5.66 -9.15 -7.36
N ASP A 73 -6.51 -9.69 -8.23
CA ASP A 73 -7.93 -9.35 -8.27
C ASP A 73 -8.66 -9.79 -7.00
N HIS A 74 -8.42 -11.02 -6.54
CA HIS A 74 -9.03 -11.53 -5.31
C HIS A 74 -8.58 -10.73 -4.08
N PHE A 75 -7.27 -10.55 -3.91
CA PHE A 75 -6.72 -9.84 -2.75
C PHE A 75 -7.19 -8.39 -2.72
N ALA A 76 -7.17 -7.69 -3.86
CA ALA A 76 -7.64 -6.32 -3.97
C ALA A 76 -9.13 -6.18 -3.63
N ALA A 77 -9.97 -7.13 -4.06
CA ALA A 77 -11.39 -7.13 -3.71
C ALA A 77 -11.60 -7.23 -2.20
N THR A 78 -10.80 -8.04 -1.47
CA THR A 78 -10.92 -8.12 -0.01
C THR A 78 -10.59 -6.80 0.68
N ARG A 79 -9.57 -6.07 0.21
CA ARG A 79 -9.17 -4.77 0.78
C ARG A 79 -10.16 -3.66 0.45
N ASP A 80 -10.78 -3.72 -0.73
CA ASP A 80 -11.84 -2.79 -1.11
C ASP A 80 -13.07 -2.96 -0.22
N TRP A 81 -13.48 -4.21 0.01
CA TRP A 81 -14.58 -4.50 0.93
C TRP A 81 -14.28 -4.02 2.36
N GLU A 82 -13.09 -4.32 2.88
CA GLU A 82 -12.64 -3.85 4.21
C GLU A 82 -12.71 -2.32 4.33
N TYR A 83 -12.25 -1.60 3.30
CA TYR A 83 -12.30 -0.15 3.29
C TYR A 83 -13.73 0.40 3.26
N ARG A 84 -14.65 -0.24 2.52
CA ARG A 84 -16.08 0.15 2.54
C ARG A 84 -16.68 -0.05 3.92
N GLN A 85 -16.40 -1.18 4.58
CA GLN A 85 -16.88 -1.41 5.95
C GLN A 85 -16.35 -0.38 6.95
N TRP A 86 -15.11 0.07 6.77
CA TRP A 86 -14.56 1.16 7.58
C TRP A 86 -15.33 2.47 7.39
N LEU A 87 -15.74 2.80 6.16
CA LEU A 87 -16.49 4.04 5.85
C LEU A 87 -17.92 4.03 6.40
N ASP A 88 -18.53 2.86 6.55
CA ASP A 88 -19.88 2.73 7.12
C ASP A 88 -19.90 2.91 8.65
N GLY A 89 -18.73 2.91 9.30
CA GLY A 89 -18.59 3.07 10.74
C GLY A 89 -18.57 4.53 11.19
N VAL A 90 -19.40 4.87 12.18
CA VAL A 90 -19.31 6.16 12.89
C VAL A 90 -18.40 5.99 14.11
N THR A 91 -17.33 6.77 14.15
CA THR A 91 -16.31 6.70 15.20
C THR A 91 -16.65 7.60 16.38
N ASP A 92 -16.12 7.27 17.56
CA ASP A 92 -16.23 8.12 18.75
C ASP A 92 -15.70 9.53 18.54
N TRP A 93 -14.68 9.70 17.68
CA TRP A 93 -14.15 11.02 17.34
C TRP A 93 -15.19 11.86 16.60
N GLU A 94 -15.92 11.26 15.65
CA GLU A 94 -16.99 11.94 14.91
C GLU A 94 -18.16 12.28 15.83
N LEU A 95 -18.55 11.34 16.70
CA LEU A 95 -19.60 11.58 17.71
C LEU A 95 -19.24 12.76 18.61
N LYS A 96 -18.06 12.74 19.24
CA LYS A 96 -17.62 13.84 20.13
C LYS A 96 -17.53 15.18 19.40
N ARG A 97 -17.18 15.18 18.12
CA ARG A 97 -17.03 16.39 17.33
C ARG A 97 -18.38 16.99 16.92
N TYR A 98 -19.37 16.18 16.55
CA TYR A 98 -20.59 16.68 15.91
C TYR A 98 -21.86 16.54 16.76
N LEU A 99 -21.91 15.62 17.73
CA LEU A 99 -23.13 15.32 18.50
C LEU A 99 -23.58 16.47 19.41
N GLU A 100 -22.63 17.20 20.02
CA GLU A 100 -22.92 18.33 20.94
C GLU A 100 -23.00 19.70 20.23
N ILE A 101 -22.74 19.75 18.91
CA ILE A 101 -22.77 21.00 18.13
C ILE A 101 -24.20 21.34 17.65
N ILE A 102 -25.16 20.43 17.82
CA ILE A 102 -26.57 20.59 17.41
C ILE A 102 -27.44 20.88 18.63
#